data_AF-A0AB35HCR6-F1
#
_entry.id   AF-A0AB35HCR6-F1
#
_cell.length_a   1.000
_cell.length_b   1.000
_cell.length_c   1.000
_cell.angle_alpha   90.00
_cell.angle_beta   90.00
_cell.angle_gamma   90.00
#
_symmetry.space_group_name_H-M   'P 1'
#
loop_
_entity.id
_entity.type
_entity.pdbx_description
1 polymer ?
#
loop_
_entity_poly.entity_id
_entity_poly.type
_entity_poly.pdbx_seq_one_letter_code
_entity_poly.pdbx_strand_id
1 'polypeptide(L)' 'MFALYPLIGKYLSGTTASGLYEARLGHEEMGKENHIFSAAYREDEIDEIVSICDHVIFNSFSQLEKFKGR' A
#
# COMPACT_ATOMS: atom_id res chain seq x y z
N MET A 1 -6.83 11.37 15.23
CA MET A 1 -6.48 11.99 13.93
C MET A 1 -7.17 11.16 12.84
N PHE A 2 -7.37 11.65 11.61
CA PHE A 2 -7.98 10.90 10.48
C PHE A 2 -9.45 10.40 10.59
N ALA A 3 -10.30 11.15 11.29
CA ALA A 3 -11.70 10.78 11.57
C ALA A 3 -12.63 10.54 10.35
N LEU A 4 -12.22 10.94 9.14
CA LEU A 4 -13.04 10.76 7.93
C LEU A 4 -12.86 9.40 7.26
N TYR A 5 -11.79 8.66 7.55
CA TYR A 5 -11.55 7.35 6.93
C TYR A 5 -12.70 6.34 7.17
N PRO A 6 -13.26 6.22 8.39
CA PRO A 6 -14.43 5.37 8.61
C PRO A 6 -15.67 5.79 7.82
N LEU A 7 -15.83 7.09 7.54
CA LEU A 7 -16.95 7.59 6.73
C LEU A 7 -16.72 7.29 5.25
N ILE A 8 -15.53 7.58 4.71
CA ILE A 8 -15.15 7.30 3.32
C ILE A 8 -15.23 5.79 3.04
N GLY A 9 -14.78 4.97 3.99
CA GLY A 9 -14.86 3.52 3.95
C GLY A 9 -16.29 2.99 3.85
N LYS A 10 -17.35 3.76 4.12
CA LYS A 10 -18.73 3.32 3.84
C LYS A 10 -19.05 3.27 2.34
N TYR A 11 -18.30 3.99 1.52
CA TYR A 11 -18.60 4.21 0.11
C TYR A 11 -17.52 3.66 -0.83
N LEU A 12 -16.26 3.59 -0.39
CA LEU A 12 -15.15 3.09 -1.19
C LEU A 12 -14.75 1.67 -0.78
N SER A 13 -14.12 0.96 -1.72
CA SER A 13 -13.62 -0.39 -1.51
C SER A 13 -12.26 -0.44 -0.80
N GLY A 14 -11.55 0.68 -0.71
CA GLY A 14 -10.17 0.67 -0.24
C GLY A 14 -9.41 1.95 -0.52
N THR A 15 -8.09 1.86 -0.40
CA THR A 15 -7.13 2.94 -0.64
C THR A 15 -6.07 2.53 -1.66
N THR A 16 -5.48 3.54 -2.30
CA THR A 16 -4.23 3.38 -3.05
C THR A 16 -3.17 4.31 -2.46
N ALA A 17 -1.94 3.84 -2.37
CA ALA A 17 -0.82 4.50 -1.74
C ALA A 17 0.38 4.62 -2.71
N SER A 18 1.24 5.59 -2.46
CA SER A 18 2.47 5.82 -3.21
C SER A 18 3.77 5.51 -2.45
N GLY A 19 3.63 5.12 -1.18
CA GLY A 19 4.73 4.73 -0.29
C GLY A 19 4.25 4.13 1.03
N LEU A 20 5.18 3.68 1.87
CA LEU A 20 4.90 2.93 3.09
C LEU A 20 3.95 3.66 4.05
N TYR A 21 4.17 4.94 4.33
CA TYR A 21 3.35 5.67 5.29
C TYR A 21 1.89 5.86 4.83
N GLU A 22 1.66 6.04 3.53
CA GLU A 22 0.31 6.11 2.99
C GLU A 22 -0.38 4.74 3.03
N ALA A 23 0.34 3.67 2.72
CA ALA A 23 -0.18 2.31 2.81
C ALA A 23 -0.54 1.93 4.25
N ARG A 24 0.30 2.31 5.23
CA ARG A 24 0.02 2.15 6.65
C ARG A 24 -1.22 2.92 7.06
N LEU A 25 -1.36 4.16 6.62
CA LEU A 25 -2.53 4.97 6.92
C LEU A 25 -3.81 4.33 6.38
N GLY A 26 -3.79 3.81 5.15
CA GLY A 26 -4.91 3.07 4.55
C GLY A 26 -5.27 1.82 5.35
N HIS A 27 -4.26 1.04 5.74
CA HIS A 27 -4.40 -0.18 6.54
C HIS A 27 -4.96 0.11 7.94
N GLU A 28 -4.38 1.09 8.65
CA GLU A 28 -4.73 1.43 10.04
C GLU A 28 -6.09 2.15 10.15
N GLU A 29 -6.41 3.09 9.24
CA GLU A 29 -7.59 3.96 9.37
C GLU A 29 -8.79 3.52 8.51
N MET A 30 -8.58 2.94 7.32
CA MET A 30 -9.70 2.43 6.50
C MET A 30 -10.01 0.96 6.79
N GLY A 31 -8.98 0.13 6.98
CA GLY A 31 -9.12 -1.31 7.21
C GLY A 31 -9.84 -2.07 6.08
N LYS A 32 -9.66 -1.62 4.84
CA LYS A 32 -10.23 -2.21 3.63
C LYS A 32 -9.11 -2.59 2.63
N GLU A 33 -9.47 -2.85 1.37
CA GLU A 33 -8.50 -3.17 0.32
C GLU A 33 -7.42 -2.09 0.22
N ASN A 34 -6.15 -2.47 0.15
CA ASN A 34 -5.03 -1.55 0.19
C ASN A 34 -4.07 -1.84 -0.95
N HIS A 35 -4.01 -0.93 -1.93
CA HIS A 35 -3.14 -1.04 -3.08
C HIS A 35 -1.97 -0.07 -2.96
N ILE A 36 -0.83 -0.42 -3.53
CA ILE A 36 0.32 0.49 -3.58
C ILE A 36 0.97 0.48 -4.94
N PHE A 37 1.38 1.67 -5.39
CA PHE A 37 2.24 1.86 -6.54
C PHE A 37 3.34 2.84 -6.14
N SER A 38 4.61 2.46 -6.30
CA SER A 38 5.72 3.39 -6.14
C SER A 38 6.61 3.41 -7.36
N ALA A 39 7.16 4.60 -7.67
CA ALA A 39 8.16 4.75 -8.72
C ALA A 39 9.43 3.95 -8.39
N ALA A 40 9.78 3.83 -7.10
CA ALA A 40 10.95 3.11 -6.61
C ALA A 40 10.75 2.61 -5.17
N TYR A 41 10.52 1.30 -5.01
CA TYR A 41 10.47 0.67 -3.69
C TYR A 41 11.85 0.55 -3.05
N ARG A 42 11.89 0.75 -1.74
CA ARG A 42 13.09 0.64 -0.90
C ARG A 42 13.17 -0.76 -0.28
N GLU A 43 14.38 -1.28 -0.15
CA GLU A 43 14.59 -2.63 0.42
C GLU A 43 14.19 -2.72 1.90
N ASP A 44 14.35 -1.63 2.65
CA ASP A 44 14.02 -1.55 4.08
C ASP A 44 12.53 -1.33 4.36
N GLU A 45 11.72 -1.09 3.32
CA GLU A 45 10.27 -0.87 3.44
C GLU A 45 9.44 -2.00 2.83
N ILE A 46 9.97 -2.72 1.85
CA ILE A 46 9.19 -3.65 1.01
C ILE A 46 8.51 -4.75 1.82
N ASP A 47 9.18 -5.28 2.85
CA ASP A 47 8.64 -6.36 3.68
C ASP A 47 7.41 -5.89 4.47
N GLU A 48 7.42 -4.65 4.97
CA GLU A 48 6.25 -4.07 5.65
C GLU A 48 5.13 -3.76 4.64
N ILE A 49 5.48 -3.20 3.47
CA ILE A 49 4.52 -2.93 2.38
C ILE A 49 3.77 -4.21 1.98
N VAL A 50 4.48 -5.31 1.73
CA VAL A 50 3.89 -6.59 1.33
C VAL A 50 2.98 -7.16 2.44
N SER A 51 3.28 -6.86 3.71
CA SER A 51 2.46 -7.34 4.83
C SER A 51 1.12 -6.59 5.02
N ILE A 52 1.00 -5.36 4.50
CA ILE A 52 -0.16 -4.48 4.73
C ILE A 52 -0.96 -4.15 3.46
N CYS A 53 -0.44 -4.47 2.28
CA CYS A 53 -1.07 -4.22 0.99
C CYS A 53 -1.58 -5.51 0.35
N ASP A 54 -2.81 -5.47 -0.18
CA ASP A 54 -3.39 -6.57 -0.95
C ASP A 54 -2.79 -6.65 -2.35
N HIS A 55 -2.49 -5.50 -2.98
CA HIS A 55 -1.85 -5.43 -4.30
C HIS A 55 -0.65 -4.49 -4.31
N VAL A 56 0.47 -4.98 -4.85
CA VAL A 56 1.69 -4.20 -5.07
C VAL A 56 1.94 -4.06 -6.57
N ILE A 57 1.94 -2.83 -7.06
CA ILE A 57 2.15 -2.50 -8.47
C ILE A 57 3.58 -1.99 -8.63
N PHE A 58 4.35 -2.66 -9.48
CA PHE A 58 5.73 -2.28 -9.77
C PHE A 58 5.81 -1.40 -11.01
N ASN A 59 6.59 -0.32 -10.91
CA ASN A 59 6.83 0.60 -12.03
C ASN A 59 7.70 -0.02 -13.14
N SER A 60 8.42 -1.11 -12.87
CA SER A 60 9.29 -1.77 -13.85
C SER A 60 9.45 -3.27 -13.58
N PHE A 61 9.74 -4.03 -14.64
CA PHE A 61 10.12 -5.44 -14.51
C PHE A 61 11.37 -5.63 -13.64
N SER A 62 12.32 -4.69 -13.64
CA SER A 62 13.51 -4.77 -12.79
C SER A 62 13.16 -4.74 -11.30
N GLN A 63 12.17 -3.94 -10.88
CA GLN A 63 11.70 -3.96 -9.50
C GLN A 63 10.89 -5.21 -9.18
N LEU A 64 10.02 -5.65 -10.09
CA LEU A 64 9.31 -6.92 -9.92
C LEU A 64 10.31 -8.07 -9.71
N GLU A 65 11.30 -8.20 -10.58
CA GLU A 65 12.33 -9.25 -10.47
C GLU A 65 13.13 -9.15 -9.16
N LYS A 66 13.42 -7.93 -8.69
CA LYS A 66 14.11 -7.69 -7.42
C LYS A 66 13.28 -8.10 -6.20
N PHE A 67 11.97 -7.89 -6.24
CA PHE A 67 11.11 -8.01 -5.05
C PHE A 67 10.08 -9.15 -5.09
N LYS A 68 9.90 -9.87 -6.21
CA LYS A 68 8.90 -10.96 -6.36
C LYS A 68 9.03 -12.14 -5.39
N GLY A 69 10.16 -12.26 -4.70
CA GLY A 69 10.42 -13.32 -3.72
C GLY A 69 10.25 -12.88 -2.26
N ARG A 70 9.78 -11.65 -2.03
CA ARG A 70 9.35 -11.14 -0.72
C ARG A 70 7.89 -11.49 -0.52
#